data_AF-A0A957B732-F1
#
_entry.id   AF-A0A957B732-F1
#
_cell.length_a   1.000
_cell.length_b   1.000
_cell.length_c   1.000
_cell.angle_alpha   90.00
_cell.angle_beta   90.00
_cell.angle_gamma   90.00
#
_symmetry.space_group_name_H-M   'P 1'
#
loop_
_entity.id
_entity.type
_entity.pdbx_description
1 polymer ?
#
loop_
_entity_poly.entity_id
_entity_poly.type
_entity_poly.pdbx_seq_one_letter_code
_entity_poly.pdbx_strand_id
1 'polypeptide(L)' 'MKIDLCQFEIWFVTGSQHLYGPEALEQVGQHSQEIAAALDASSAIPTRVVYKPVVTTPEDIYETLQAANMDPKCVG' A
#
# COMPACT_ATOMS: atom_id res chain seq x y z
N MET A 1 17.24 -24.80 -0.96
CA MET A 1 17.45 -23.35 -1.01
C MET A 1 16.19 -22.69 -0.46
N LYS A 2 16.27 -21.95 0.65
CA LYS A 2 15.11 -21.28 1.26
C LYS A 2 15.12 -19.86 0.70
N ILE A 3 14.06 -19.45 -0.01
CA ILE A 3 13.93 -18.10 -0.52
C ILE A 3 13.64 -17.20 0.68
N ASP A 4 14.42 -16.13 0.86
CA ASP A 4 14.12 -15.08 1.84
C ASP A 4 13.08 -14.15 1.22
N LEU A 5 11.88 -14.13 1.79
CA LEU A 5 10.75 -13.34 1.31
C LEU A 5 10.67 -11.96 2.00
N CYS A 6 11.38 -11.75 3.10
CA CYS A 6 11.35 -10.51 3.88
C CYS A 6 12.00 -9.32 3.15
N GLN A 7 12.75 -9.58 2.08
CA GLN A 7 13.34 -8.55 1.22
C GLN A 7 12.36 -7.97 0.18
N PHE A 8 11.20 -8.60 -0.01
CA PHE A 8 10.17 -8.18 -0.95
C PHE A 8 9.02 -7.47 -0.22
N GLU A 9 8.32 -6.64 -0.98
CA GLU A 9 7.24 -5.77 -0.52
C GLU A 9 5.93 -6.09 -1.26
N ILE A 10 4.84 -6.04 -0.51
CA ILE A 10 3.47 -5.93 -1.04
C ILE A 10 2.99 -4.52 -0.74
N TRP A 11 2.52 -3.80 -1.75
CA TRP A 11 2.07 -2.42 -1.60
C TRP A 11 0.58 -2.37 -1.26
N PHE A 12 0.27 -1.86 -0.07
CA PHE A 12 -1.11 -1.64 0.36
C PHE A 12 -1.60 -0.27 -0.15
N VAL A 13 -2.30 -0.31 -1.28
CA VAL A 13 -2.87 0.87 -1.95
C VAL A 13 -4.36 0.97 -1.62
N THR A 14 -4.79 2.12 -1.12
CA THR A 14 -6.22 2.39 -0.84
C THR A 14 -6.75 3.48 -1.76
N GLY A 15 -7.87 3.22 -2.42
CA GLY A 15 -8.57 4.20 -3.24
C GLY A 15 -9.64 4.96 -2.46
N SER A 16 -9.84 6.23 -2.80
CA SER A 16 -10.96 7.05 -2.31
C SER A 16 -11.33 8.11 -3.36
N GLN A 17 -12.12 9.12 -3.00
CA GLN A 17 -12.47 10.24 -3.88
C GLN A 17 -12.59 11.56 -3.12
N HIS A 18 -12.21 12.66 -3.78
CA HIS A 18 -12.30 14.01 -3.22
C HIS A 18 -13.74 14.44 -2.85
N LEU A 19 -14.75 13.83 -3.47
CA LEU A 19 -16.16 14.11 -3.21
C LEU A 19 -16.57 13.83 -1.75
N TYR A 20 -15.80 13.05 -1.01
CA TYR A 20 -16.05 12.75 0.40
C TYR A 20 -15.47 13.80 1.37
N GLY A 21 -14.71 14.78 0.87
CA GLY A 21 -14.11 15.82 1.69
C GLY A 21 -12.81 15.40 2.39
N PRO A 22 -12.05 16.37 2.92
CA PRO A 22 -10.71 16.14 3.45
C PRO A 22 -10.69 15.29 4.73
N GLU A 23 -11.68 15.45 5.61
CA GLU A 23 -11.77 14.67 6.86
C GLU A 23 -11.93 13.17 6.58
N ALA A 24 -12.75 12.81 5.59
CA ALA A 24 -12.92 11.42 5.18
C ALA A 24 -11.64 10.84 4.58
N LEU A 25 -10.90 11.63 3.78
CA LEU A 25 -9.61 11.20 3.21
C LEU A 25 -8.56 10.99 4.30
N GLU A 26 -8.54 11.85 5.32
CA GLU A 26 -7.64 11.70 6.47
C GLU A 26 -7.96 10.42 7.26
N GLN A 27 -9.24 10.17 7.56
CA GLN A 27 -9.66 8.95 8.25
C GLN A 27 -9.32 7.69 7.45
N VAL A 28 -9.57 7.69 6.14
CA VAL A 28 -9.18 6.56 5.27
C VAL A 28 -7.68 6.35 5.31
N GLY A 29 -6.87 7.41 5.22
CA GLY A 29 -5.42 7.31 5.30
C GLY A 29 -4.92 6.74 6.64
N GLN A 30 -5.52 7.15 7.75
CA GLN A 30 -5.19 6.63 9.09
C GLN A 30 -5.53 5.13 9.20
N HIS A 31 -6.76 4.74 8.85
CA HIS A 31 -7.16 3.33 8.88
C HIS A 31 -6.30 2.45 7.96
N SER A 32 -5.94 2.94 6.77
CA SER A 32 -5.09 2.22 5.83
C SER A 32 -3.68 1.99 6.38
N GLN A 33 -3.12 2.95 7.12
CA GLN A 33 -1.83 2.77 7.79
C GLN A 33 -1.92 1.72 8.90
N GLU A 34 -2.97 1.76 9.71
CA GLU A 34 -3.19 0.77 10.78
C GLU A 34 -3.33 -0.65 10.22
N ILE A 35 -4.12 -0.82 9.14
CA ILE A 35 -4.29 -2.10 8.47
C ILE A 35 -2.96 -2.59 7.90
N ALA A 36 -2.24 -1.74 7.15
CA ALA A 36 -0.96 -2.12 6.56
C ALA A 36 0.06 -2.55 7.63
N ALA A 37 0.14 -1.83 8.76
CA ALA A 37 1.02 -2.17 9.87
C ALA A 37 0.64 -3.49 10.54
N ALA A 38 -0.66 -3.75 10.74
CA ALA A 38 -1.13 -5.01 11.29
C ALA A 38 -0.83 -6.20 10.37
N LEU A 39 -0.97 -6.01 9.05
CA LEU A 39 -0.62 -7.02 8.05
C LEU A 39 0.89 -7.25 8.00
N ASP A 40 1.71 -6.21 8.03
CA ASP A 40 3.18 -6.31 8.05
C ASP A 40 3.71 -7.05 9.30
N ALA A 41 3.02 -6.89 10.44
CA ALA A 41 3.36 -7.58 11.69
C ALA A 41 2.88 -9.04 11.75
N SER A 42 2.04 -9.48 10.81
CA SER A 42 1.45 -10.81 10.82
C SER A 42 2.46 -11.87 10.37
N SER A 43 2.69 -12.89 11.21
CA SER A 43 3.52 -14.04 10.83
C SER A 43 2.95 -14.88 9.69
N ALA A 44 1.69 -14.66 9.31
CA ALA A 44 1.06 -15.32 8.17
C ALA A 44 1.48 -14.72 6.82
N ILE A 45 2.03 -13.49 6.82
CA ILE A 45 2.49 -12.79 5.62
C ILE A 45 4.04 -12.75 5.67
N PRO A 46 4.73 -13.55 4.84
CA PRO A 46 6.19 -13.68 4.90
C PRO A 46 6.96 -12.57 4.16
N THR A 47 6.25 -11.56 3.64
CA THR A 47 6.78 -10.39 2.91
C THR A 47 6.46 -9.12 3.67
N ARG A 48 7.18 -8.03 3.40
CA ARG A 48 6.84 -6.72 3.97
C ARG A 48 5.53 -6.21 3.39
N VAL A 49 4.69 -5.56 4.20
CA VAL A 49 3.50 -4.85 3.71
C VAL A 49 3.74 -3.35 3.87
N VAL A 50 3.71 -2.62 2.76
CA VAL A 50 4.08 -1.20 2.72
C VAL A 50 2.87 -0.37 2.35
N TYR A 51 2.45 0.50 3.27
CA TYR A 51 1.41 1.50 3.02
C TYR A 51 1.84 2.45 1.90
N LYS A 52 0.91 2.74 0.98
CA LYS A 52 1.01 3.85 0.03
C LYS A 52 -0.11 4.87 0.27
N PRO A 53 0.15 6.18 0.06
CA PRO A 53 -0.87 7.22 0.21
C PRO A 53 -2.17 6.91 -0.52
N VAL A 54 -3.28 7.39 0.02
CA VAL A 54 -4.61 7.23 -0.59
C VAL A 54 -4.61 7.86 -1.97
N VAL A 55 -4.97 7.07 -2.97
CA VAL A 55 -5.08 7.53 -4.36
C VAL A 55 -6.50 7.99 -4.65
N THR A 56 -6.64 9.14 -5.29
CA THR A 56 -7.95 9.80 -5.48
C THR A 56 -8.23 10.21 -6.92
N THR A 57 -7.19 10.27 -7.75
CA THR A 57 -7.28 10.65 -9.16
C THR A 57 -6.73 9.54 -10.06
N PRO A 58 -7.12 9.50 -11.36
CA PRO A 58 -6.52 8.60 -12.34
C PRO A 58 -4.99 8.74 -12.41
N GLU A 59 -4.48 9.97 -12.27
CA GLU A 59 -3.06 10.28 -12.28
C GLU A 59 -2.35 9.66 -11.07
N ASP A 60 -2.87 9.83 -9.85
CA ASP A 60 -2.29 9.23 -8.63
C ASP A 60 -2.22 7.70 -8.75
N ILE A 61 -3.29 7.09 -9.29
CA ILE A 61 -3.37 5.63 -9.49
C ILE A 61 -2.31 5.20 -10.50
N TYR A 62 -2.23 5.90 -11.63
CA TYR A 62 -1.27 5.58 -12.69
C TYR A 62 0.17 5.68 -12.18
N GLU A 63 0.53 6.77 -11.52
CA GLU A 63 1.87 7.00 -10.98
C GLU A 63 2.23 5.95 -9.91
N THR A 64 1.30 5.62 -9.02
CA THR A 64 1.51 4.59 -7.99
C THR A 64 1.77 3.22 -8.61
N LEU A 65 0.98 2.81 -9.60
CA LEU A 65 1.15 1.51 -10.26
C LEU A 65 2.37 1.48 -11.19
N GLN A 66 2.72 2.62 -11.81
CA GLN A 66 3.96 2.73 -12.57
C GLN A 66 5.18 2.58 -11.65
N ALA A 67 5.17 3.21 -10.47
CA ALA A 67 6.22 3.04 -9.47
C ALA A 67 6.31 1.59 -8.98
N ALA A 68 5.18 0.91 -8.76
CA ALA A 68 5.15 -0.50 -8.38
C ALA A 68 5.81 -1.39 -9.44
N ASN A 69 5.49 -1.17 -10.72
CA ASN A 69 6.09 -1.92 -11.83
C ASN A 69 7.61 -1.73 -11.96
N MET A 70 8.13 -0.60 -11.50
CA MET A 70 9.56 -0.24 -11.61
C MET A 70 10.37 -0.61 -10.37
N ASP A 71 9.72 -0.95 -9.26
CA ASP A 71 10.39 -1.36 -8.03
C ASP A 71 10.61 -2.88 -8.02
N PRO A 72 11.85 -3.38 -8.13
CA PRO A 72 12.12 -4.81 -8.16
C PRO A 72 11.80 -5.53 -6.83
N LYS A 73 11.54 -4.78 -5.75
CA LYS A 73 11.10 -5.36 -4.48
C LYS A 73 9.59 -5.53 -4.42
N CYS A 74 8.83 -4.76 -5.20
CA CYS A 74 7.37 -4.84 -5.24
C CYS A 74 6.95 -6.11 -5.97
N VAL A 75 6.36 -7.04 -5.23
CA VAL A 75 5.91 -8.35 -5.76
C VAL A 75 4.40 -8.53 -5.69
N GLY A 76 3.67 -7.51 -5.23
CA GLY A 76 2.22 -7.48 -5.12
C GLY A 76 1.69 -6.17 -4.58
#